data_AF-A0A1Z4NC52-F1
#
_entry.id   AF-A0A1Z4NC52-F1
#
_cell.length_a   1.000
_cell.length_b   1.000
_cell.length_c   1.000
_cell.angle_alpha   90.00
_cell.angle_beta   90.00
_cell.angle_gamma   90.00
#
_symmetry.space_group_name_H-M   'P 1'
#
loop_
_entity.id
_entity.type
_entity.pdbx_description
1 polymer ?
#
loop_
_entity_poly.entity_id
_entity_poly.type
_entity_poly.pdbx_seq_one_letter_code
_entity_poly.pdbx_strand_id
1 'polypeptide(L)'
;MAAATTFFGIVDLIRKAEDALIRKAGQTNPLDRACTLRGIYYGTDWSLDYKIESKRSEAGARVRNFGFLAYTGGNLPADPRPALGAGLFNDLQESQSIHDRGRNIDIGHVLIGLETRASQKMREVHLAGQGGTGIEVVTWLGDLGGGVASLARRRASAPPTRLPSVEIIFNNSTSDYGVMDNLEGDVGGYLIACGTSPGGAPIFLGGKGIADALSDYLPLTSTSQWSTRASRFATALGAKVSTAGIINITTIVDQLTPKLYDFAVWYAATRWVPSGELLGNAAVNACKHMKGAAREVATVFVNTLSKSIASPSLPIQASRPFPAPTAVGSCDSNLLKAASVDVSNVRKQLDDWRKELGSLFQ
;
A
#
# COMPACT_ATOMS: atom_id res chain seq x y z
N MET A 1 19.80 -19.46 0.25
CA MET A 1 20.26 -19.04 1.58
C MET A 1 19.07 -19.28 2.48
N ALA A 2 18.88 -18.54 3.57
CA ALA A 2 17.61 -18.53 4.27
C ALA A 2 16.98 -17.14 4.12
N ALA A 3 15.66 -17.05 4.31
CA ALA A 3 14.94 -15.79 4.42
C ALA A 3 15.63 -14.83 5.41
N ALA A 4 15.61 -13.53 5.09
CA ALA A 4 16.20 -12.51 5.92
C ALA A 4 15.37 -12.30 7.20
N THR A 5 16.07 -12.21 8.33
CA THR A 5 15.49 -11.88 9.63
C THR A 5 16.02 -10.56 10.19
N THR A 6 16.87 -9.86 9.42
CA THR A 6 17.52 -8.60 9.82
C THR A 6 17.57 -7.63 8.66
N PHE A 7 17.73 -6.33 8.96
CA PHE A 7 17.89 -5.27 7.96
C PHE A 7 19.17 -5.45 7.12
N PHE A 8 20.26 -5.95 7.70
CA PHE A 8 21.45 -6.33 6.94
C PHE A 8 21.15 -7.49 5.97
N GLY A 9 20.47 -8.53 6.45
CA GLY A 9 20.15 -9.71 5.65
C GLY A 9 19.31 -9.38 4.42
N ILE A 10 18.31 -8.49 4.56
CA ILE A 10 17.48 -8.10 3.42
C ILE A 10 18.23 -7.25 2.40
N VAL A 11 19.12 -6.34 2.85
CA VAL A 11 20.01 -5.59 1.93
C VAL A 11 20.88 -6.55 1.12
N ASP A 12 21.45 -7.57 1.77
CA ASP A 12 22.26 -8.58 1.08
C ASP A 12 21.46 -9.46 0.11
N LEU A 13 20.21 -9.79 0.44
CA LEU A 13 19.31 -10.53 -0.45
C LEU A 13 18.96 -9.69 -1.70
N ILE A 14 18.58 -8.42 -1.52
CA ILE A 14 18.29 -7.53 -2.65
C ILE A 14 19.54 -7.32 -3.50
N ARG A 15 20.72 -7.14 -2.91
CA ARG A 15 21.99 -7.00 -3.66
C ARG A 15 22.27 -8.23 -4.52
N LYS A 16 22.13 -9.44 -3.95
CA LYS A 16 22.31 -10.70 -4.70
C LYS A 16 21.29 -10.84 -5.83
N ALA A 17 20.06 -10.40 -5.60
CA ALA A 17 19.02 -10.42 -6.63
C ALA A 17 19.34 -9.45 -7.76
N GLU A 18 19.76 -8.22 -7.44
CA GLU A 18 20.21 -7.24 -8.44
C GLU A 18 21.40 -7.77 -9.25
N ASP A 19 22.42 -8.34 -8.59
CA ASP A 19 23.60 -8.91 -9.27
C ASP A 19 23.23 -10.08 -10.20
N ALA A 20 22.24 -10.88 -9.83
CA ALA A 20 21.74 -11.98 -10.66
C ALA A 20 20.97 -11.45 -11.89
N LEU A 21 20.12 -10.45 -11.69
CA LEU A 21 19.37 -9.80 -12.78
C LEU A 21 20.30 -9.07 -13.76
N ILE A 22 21.35 -8.40 -13.27
CA ILE A 22 22.37 -7.77 -14.11
C ILE A 22 23.09 -8.84 -14.95
N ARG A 23 23.64 -9.87 -14.31
CA ARG A 23 24.50 -10.85 -14.99
C ARG A 23 23.76 -11.82 -15.91
N LYS A 24 22.52 -12.18 -15.57
CA LYS A 24 21.77 -13.23 -16.29
C LYS A 24 20.60 -12.71 -17.11
N ALA A 25 20.08 -11.52 -16.81
CA ALA A 25 18.95 -10.91 -17.52
C ALA A 25 19.29 -9.55 -18.15
N GLY A 26 20.53 -9.05 -17.99
CA GLY A 26 20.98 -7.80 -18.59
C GLY A 26 20.33 -6.53 -18.02
N GLN A 27 19.65 -6.62 -16.87
CA GLN A 27 18.91 -5.50 -16.29
C GLN A 27 19.84 -4.52 -15.56
N THR A 28 20.46 -3.58 -16.30
CA THR A 28 21.41 -2.60 -15.74
C THR A 28 20.74 -1.37 -15.13
N ASN A 29 19.50 -1.05 -15.50
CA ASN A 29 18.72 0.03 -14.91
C ASN A 29 18.09 -0.40 -13.56
N PRO A 30 18.32 0.33 -12.44
CA PRO A 30 17.69 0.04 -11.16
C PRO A 30 16.15 0.03 -11.19
N LEU A 31 15.52 0.85 -12.04
CA LEU A 31 14.05 0.90 -12.10
C LEU A 31 13.45 -0.34 -12.78
N ASP A 32 14.12 -0.89 -13.80
CA ASP A 32 13.71 -2.16 -14.43
C ASP A 32 13.83 -3.33 -13.45
N ARG A 33 14.88 -3.29 -12.62
CA ARG A 33 15.05 -4.24 -11.51
C ARG A 33 13.99 -4.06 -10.44
N ALA A 34 13.62 -2.83 -10.08
CA ALA A 34 12.55 -2.57 -9.12
C ALA A 34 11.23 -3.16 -9.60
N CYS A 35 10.88 -2.97 -10.88
CA CYS A 35 9.71 -3.60 -11.50
C CYS A 35 9.76 -5.13 -11.45
N THR A 36 10.88 -5.71 -11.84
CA THR A 36 11.08 -7.17 -11.83
C THR A 36 10.99 -7.75 -10.42
N LEU A 37 11.64 -7.11 -9.43
CA LEU A 37 11.63 -7.55 -8.04
C LEU A 37 10.28 -7.31 -7.37
N ARG A 38 9.55 -6.24 -7.68
CA ARG A 38 8.15 -6.08 -7.24
C ARG A 38 7.31 -7.27 -7.68
N GLY A 39 7.51 -7.80 -8.88
CA GLY A 39 6.79 -8.97 -9.39
C GLY A 39 6.88 -10.23 -8.54
N ILE A 40 7.82 -10.29 -7.58
CA ILE A 40 7.91 -11.34 -6.56
C ILE A 40 6.79 -11.21 -5.52
N TYR A 41 6.34 -9.98 -5.24
CA TYR A 41 5.36 -9.65 -4.20
C TYR A 41 3.99 -9.27 -4.76
N TYR A 42 3.93 -8.54 -5.88
CA TYR A 42 2.69 -7.95 -6.40
C TYR A 42 2.58 -7.93 -7.94
N GLY A 43 1.37 -8.12 -8.45
CA GLY A 43 1.01 -7.83 -9.85
C GLY A 43 1.37 -8.93 -10.86
N THR A 44 1.65 -10.14 -10.40
CA THR A 44 1.92 -11.33 -11.23
C THR A 44 1.24 -12.56 -10.64
N ASP A 45 0.98 -13.59 -11.43
CA ASP A 45 0.39 -14.83 -10.95
C ASP A 45 1.36 -15.69 -10.10
N TRP A 46 2.66 -15.42 -10.16
CA TRP A 46 3.67 -16.03 -9.29
C TRP A 46 3.98 -15.22 -8.02
N SER A 47 3.39 -14.04 -7.88
CA SER A 47 3.60 -13.15 -6.73
C SER A 47 3.10 -13.76 -5.42
N LEU A 48 3.68 -13.32 -4.30
CA LEU A 48 3.24 -13.73 -2.97
C LEU A 48 1.78 -13.35 -2.71
N ASP A 49 1.39 -12.12 -3.07
CA ASP A 49 0.01 -11.63 -2.94
C ASP A 49 -0.97 -12.52 -3.70
N TYR A 50 -0.70 -12.84 -4.97
CA TYR A 50 -1.58 -13.72 -5.74
C TYR A 50 -1.67 -15.13 -5.15
N LYS A 51 -0.55 -15.70 -4.67
CA LYS A 51 -0.54 -17.02 -4.01
C LYS A 51 -1.41 -17.06 -2.75
N ILE A 52 -1.50 -15.96 -2.02
CA ILE A 52 -2.34 -15.85 -0.83
C ILE A 52 -3.80 -15.63 -1.24
N GLU A 53 -4.05 -14.65 -2.10
CA GLU A 53 -5.39 -14.19 -2.45
C GLU A 53 -6.17 -15.18 -3.31
N SER A 54 -5.49 -15.92 -4.18
CA SER A 54 -6.12 -16.94 -5.03
C SER A 54 -6.73 -18.08 -4.21
N LYS A 55 -6.21 -18.37 -3.01
CA LYS A 55 -6.80 -19.35 -2.07
C LYS A 55 -8.17 -18.90 -1.56
N ARG A 56 -8.41 -17.58 -1.50
CA ARG A 56 -9.70 -17.00 -1.11
C ARG A 56 -10.63 -16.86 -2.31
N SER A 57 -10.13 -16.28 -3.41
CA SER A 57 -10.89 -16.10 -4.65
C SER A 57 -9.92 -15.85 -5.81
N GLU A 58 -9.87 -16.76 -6.77
CA GLU A 58 -9.04 -16.59 -7.96
C GLU A 58 -9.47 -15.36 -8.79
N ALA A 59 -10.77 -15.15 -8.96
CA ALA A 59 -11.30 -13.97 -9.64
C ALA A 59 -10.90 -12.67 -8.93
N GLY A 60 -11.02 -12.63 -7.59
CA GLY A 60 -10.58 -11.50 -6.79
C GLY A 60 -9.07 -11.24 -6.89
N ALA A 61 -8.26 -12.30 -6.86
CA ALA A 61 -6.80 -12.21 -7.01
C ALA A 61 -6.40 -11.65 -8.38
N ARG A 62 -7.08 -12.05 -9.47
CA ARG A 62 -6.84 -11.50 -10.82
C ARG A 62 -7.18 -10.02 -10.90
N VAL A 63 -8.29 -9.58 -10.31
CA VAL A 63 -8.67 -8.15 -10.24
C VAL A 63 -7.64 -7.35 -9.44
N ARG A 64 -7.18 -7.88 -8.29
CA ARG A 64 -6.15 -7.23 -7.47
C ARG A 64 -4.82 -7.09 -8.21
N ASN A 65 -4.37 -8.15 -8.89
CA ASN A 65 -3.17 -8.12 -9.73
C ASN A 65 -3.27 -7.09 -10.86
N PHE A 66 -4.41 -7.05 -11.53
CA PHE A 66 -4.67 -6.03 -12.56
C PHE A 66 -4.59 -4.62 -11.97
N GLY A 67 -5.14 -4.43 -10.76
CA GLY A 67 -4.99 -3.21 -9.97
C GLY A 67 -3.53 -2.78 -9.80
N PHE A 68 -2.67 -3.67 -9.32
CA PHE A 68 -1.25 -3.36 -9.17
C PHE A 68 -0.60 -2.92 -10.48
N LEU A 69 -0.84 -3.65 -11.58
CA LEU A 69 -0.29 -3.28 -12.89
C LEU A 69 -0.78 -1.91 -13.35
N ALA A 70 -2.07 -1.65 -13.20
CA ALA A 70 -2.68 -0.38 -13.56
C ALA A 70 -2.07 0.80 -12.81
N TYR A 71 -1.90 0.67 -11.49
CA TYR A 71 -1.41 1.74 -10.62
C TYR A 71 0.10 1.94 -10.68
N THR A 72 0.86 0.96 -11.20
CA THR A 72 2.30 1.09 -11.44
C THR A 72 2.64 1.57 -12.85
N GLY A 73 1.64 1.88 -13.67
CA GLY A 73 1.88 2.40 -15.01
C GLY A 73 1.87 1.34 -16.13
N GLY A 74 1.15 0.24 -15.94
CA GLY A 74 1.02 -0.83 -16.94
C GLY A 74 2.26 -1.71 -17.08
N ASN A 75 3.26 -1.49 -16.22
CA ASN A 75 4.53 -2.20 -16.25
C ASN A 75 4.35 -3.64 -15.77
N LEU A 76 4.40 -4.59 -16.71
CA LEU A 76 4.39 -6.02 -16.38
C LEU A 76 5.80 -6.45 -15.92
N PRO A 77 5.96 -6.96 -14.69
CA PRO A 77 7.24 -7.47 -14.24
C PRO A 77 7.76 -8.61 -15.12
N ALA A 78 9.05 -8.57 -15.47
CA ALA A 78 9.71 -9.72 -16.04
C ALA A 78 9.73 -10.87 -15.01
N ASP A 79 9.66 -12.13 -15.48
CA ASP A 79 9.79 -13.28 -14.59
C ASP A 79 11.25 -13.38 -14.08
N PRO A 80 11.50 -13.20 -12.76
CA PRO A 80 12.85 -13.22 -12.23
C PRO A 80 13.40 -14.64 -12.04
N ARG A 81 12.56 -15.68 -12.06
CA ARG A 81 12.93 -17.05 -11.69
C ARG A 81 14.08 -17.63 -12.54
N PRO A 82 14.17 -17.40 -13.86
CA PRO A 82 15.32 -17.86 -14.65
C PRO A 82 16.66 -17.27 -14.19
N ALA A 83 16.68 -16.00 -13.75
CA ALA A 83 17.89 -15.35 -13.27
C ALA A 83 18.21 -15.73 -11.81
N LEU A 84 17.20 -15.65 -10.93
CA LEU A 84 17.38 -15.83 -9.49
C LEU A 84 17.52 -17.30 -9.07
N GLY A 85 16.87 -18.21 -9.81
CA GLY A 85 16.65 -19.59 -9.37
C GLY A 85 15.64 -19.67 -8.22
N ALA A 86 15.14 -20.88 -7.96
CA ALA A 86 14.07 -21.11 -6.97
C ALA A 86 14.46 -20.70 -5.54
N GLY A 87 15.72 -20.96 -5.14
CA GLY A 87 16.19 -20.67 -3.78
C GLY A 87 16.13 -19.18 -3.44
N LEU A 88 16.77 -18.32 -4.26
CA LEU A 88 16.78 -16.88 -4.01
C LEU A 88 15.38 -16.26 -4.20
N PHE A 89 14.58 -16.77 -5.14
CA PHE A 89 13.19 -16.33 -5.31
C PHE A 89 12.35 -16.60 -4.05
N ASN A 90 12.45 -17.82 -3.48
CA ASN A 90 11.72 -18.17 -2.26
C ASN A 90 12.23 -17.38 -1.05
N ASP A 91 13.56 -17.25 -0.90
CA ASP A 91 14.17 -16.45 0.17
C ASP A 91 13.61 -15.01 0.14
N LEU A 92 13.46 -14.40 -1.05
CA LEU A 92 12.87 -13.07 -1.20
C LEU A 92 11.39 -13.05 -0.83
N GLN A 93 10.57 -14.00 -1.29
CA GLN A 93 9.14 -14.06 -0.92
C GLN A 93 8.96 -14.18 0.60
N GLU A 94 9.74 -15.04 1.25
CA GLU A 94 9.69 -15.23 2.69
C GLU A 94 10.27 -14.04 3.48
N SER A 95 10.89 -13.08 2.79
CA SER A 95 11.49 -11.86 3.34
C SER A 95 10.68 -10.60 3.06
N GLN A 96 9.37 -10.72 2.80
CA GLN A 96 8.51 -9.55 2.54
C GLN A 96 8.50 -8.58 3.73
N SER A 97 8.20 -9.08 4.94
CA SER A 97 8.17 -8.28 6.17
C SER A 97 9.36 -8.65 7.05
N ILE A 98 10.21 -7.67 7.36
CA ILE A 98 11.42 -7.87 8.17
C ILE A 98 11.24 -7.20 9.51
N HIS A 99 11.42 -7.94 10.61
CA HIS A 99 11.39 -7.40 11.97
C HIS A 99 12.79 -7.44 12.60
N ASP A 100 13.41 -6.29 12.81
CA ASP A 100 14.77 -6.16 13.33
C ASP A 100 14.84 -5.19 14.53
N ARG A 101 15.08 -5.74 15.73
CA ARG A 101 15.24 -5.00 16.99
C ARG A 101 14.08 -4.03 17.27
N GLY A 102 12.85 -4.51 17.14
CA GLY A 102 11.64 -3.72 17.42
C GLY A 102 11.26 -2.71 16.32
N ARG A 103 11.91 -2.80 15.16
CA ARG A 103 11.56 -2.05 13.94
C ARG A 103 11.13 -3.02 12.87
N ASN A 104 10.32 -2.57 11.92
CA ASN A 104 9.83 -3.38 10.82
C ASN A 104 9.89 -2.63 9.49
N ILE A 105 9.89 -3.37 8.38
CA ILE A 105 9.72 -2.82 7.03
C ILE A 105 9.13 -3.88 6.10
N ASP A 106 8.16 -3.49 5.26
CA ASP A 106 7.66 -4.30 4.16
C ASP A 106 8.39 -3.93 2.86
N ILE A 107 9.11 -4.90 2.30
CA ILE A 107 9.94 -4.73 1.11
C ILE A 107 9.12 -4.73 -0.18
N GLY A 108 7.98 -5.43 -0.19
CA GLY A 108 7.04 -5.38 -1.31
C GLY A 108 6.54 -3.95 -1.52
N HIS A 109 6.13 -3.28 -0.44
CA HIS A 109 5.65 -1.89 -0.43
C HIS A 109 6.77 -0.90 -0.82
N VAL A 110 8.00 -1.14 -0.36
CA VAL A 110 9.17 -0.37 -0.82
C VAL A 110 9.35 -0.47 -2.33
N LEU A 111 9.34 -1.68 -2.89
CA LEU A 111 9.61 -1.92 -4.31
C LEU A 111 8.50 -1.37 -5.21
N ILE A 112 7.22 -1.58 -4.86
CA ILE A 112 6.09 -1.04 -5.63
C ILE A 112 6.02 0.49 -5.56
N GLY A 113 6.38 1.09 -4.41
CA GLY A 113 6.51 2.53 -4.26
C GLY A 113 7.66 3.10 -5.10
N LEU A 114 8.82 2.45 -5.10
CA LEU A 114 9.97 2.83 -5.93
C LEU A 114 9.65 2.81 -7.43
N GLU A 115 9.08 1.71 -7.93
CA GLU A 115 8.71 1.60 -9.35
C GLU A 115 7.64 2.62 -9.73
N THR A 116 6.56 2.73 -8.95
CA THR A 116 5.46 3.64 -9.29
C THR A 116 5.96 5.08 -9.38
N ARG A 117 6.92 5.45 -8.54
CA ARG A 117 7.57 6.76 -8.60
C ARG A 117 8.41 7.00 -9.84
N ALA A 118 8.75 6.00 -10.66
CA ALA A 118 9.37 6.25 -11.95
C ALA A 118 8.45 7.03 -12.90
N SER A 119 7.14 6.77 -12.84
CA SER A 119 6.15 7.40 -13.72
C SER A 119 5.65 8.71 -13.14
N GLN A 120 5.89 9.83 -13.83
CA GLN A 120 5.35 11.14 -13.44
C GLN A 120 3.83 11.11 -13.29
N LYS A 121 3.16 10.46 -14.24
CA LYS A 121 1.72 10.30 -14.26
C LYS A 121 1.20 9.60 -13.02
N MET A 122 1.84 8.50 -12.60
CA MET A 122 1.41 7.76 -11.41
C MET A 122 1.74 8.48 -10.10
N ARG A 123 2.68 9.42 -10.10
CA ARG A 123 2.94 10.29 -8.94
C ARG A 123 1.94 11.43 -8.81
N GLU A 124 1.54 12.04 -9.93
CA GLU A 124 0.90 13.36 -9.94
C GLU A 124 -0.58 13.34 -10.37
N VAL A 125 -0.99 12.39 -11.22
CA VAL A 125 -2.36 12.35 -11.73
C VAL A 125 -3.26 11.65 -10.73
N HIS A 126 -4.27 12.37 -10.26
CA HIS A 126 -5.33 11.81 -9.43
C HIS A 126 -6.21 10.86 -10.26
N LEU A 127 -6.34 9.62 -9.80
CA LEU A 127 -7.16 8.61 -10.45
C LEU A 127 -8.62 8.82 -10.05
N ALA A 128 -9.39 9.40 -10.97
CA ALA A 128 -10.78 9.79 -10.73
C ALA A 128 -11.61 8.63 -10.14
N GLY A 129 -12.28 8.90 -9.02
CA GLY A 129 -13.13 7.93 -8.32
C GLY A 129 -12.39 6.87 -7.49
N GLN A 130 -11.06 6.98 -7.36
CA GLN A 130 -10.23 6.00 -6.63
C GLN A 130 -9.49 6.62 -5.44
N GLY A 131 -9.72 7.91 -5.17
CA GLY A 131 -9.27 8.60 -3.97
C GLY A 131 -7.83 9.12 -4.01
N GLY A 132 -6.97 8.72 -4.95
CA GLY A 132 -5.58 9.16 -4.96
C GLY A 132 -4.85 8.97 -6.28
N THR A 133 -3.55 9.26 -6.26
CA THR A 133 -2.63 8.96 -7.36
C THR A 133 -2.20 7.50 -7.33
N GLY A 134 -1.53 7.02 -8.38
CA GLY A 134 -1.02 5.64 -8.44
C GLY A 134 -0.14 5.30 -7.24
N ILE A 135 0.82 6.18 -6.87
CA ILE A 135 1.69 5.95 -5.72
C ILE A 135 0.91 5.87 -4.40
N GLU A 136 -0.08 6.74 -4.19
CA GLU A 136 -0.91 6.68 -2.97
C GLU A 136 -1.62 5.33 -2.91
N VAL A 137 -2.25 4.91 -4.02
CA VAL A 137 -3.03 3.68 -4.10
C VAL A 137 -2.20 2.41 -3.88
N VAL A 138 -0.99 2.32 -4.43
CA VAL A 138 -0.14 1.13 -4.24
C VAL A 138 0.62 1.10 -2.90
N THR A 139 0.45 2.14 -2.08
CA THR A 139 1.05 2.22 -0.75
C THR A 139 -0.07 2.43 0.29
N TRP A 140 -0.01 3.53 1.04
CA TRP A 140 -0.82 3.77 2.23
C TRP A 140 -2.33 3.85 1.94
N LEU A 141 -2.74 4.37 0.78
CA LEU A 141 -4.17 4.57 0.49
C LEU A 141 -4.85 3.23 0.21
N GLY A 142 -4.14 2.31 -0.46
CA GLY A 142 -4.64 0.96 -0.74
C GLY A 142 -4.93 0.19 0.55
N ASP A 143 -3.98 0.20 1.46
CA ASP A 143 -4.06 -0.52 2.74
C ASP A 143 -5.10 0.09 3.68
N LEU A 144 -5.04 1.41 3.88
CA LEU A 144 -5.96 2.09 4.78
C LEU A 144 -7.38 2.14 4.22
N GLY A 145 -7.54 2.42 2.92
CA GLY A 145 -8.86 2.45 2.27
C GLY A 145 -9.49 1.06 2.16
N GLY A 146 -8.69 0.02 1.87
CA GLY A 146 -9.14 -1.37 1.98
C GLY A 146 -9.57 -1.72 3.42
N GLY A 147 -8.80 -1.27 4.41
CA GLY A 147 -9.15 -1.37 5.83
C GLY A 147 -10.48 -0.71 6.17
N VAL A 148 -10.74 0.50 5.65
CA VAL A 148 -12.02 1.21 5.79
C VAL A 148 -13.18 0.38 5.22
N ALA A 149 -13.02 -0.16 4.01
CA ALA A 149 -14.03 -1.03 3.40
C ALA A 149 -14.32 -2.26 4.30
N SER A 150 -13.27 -2.85 4.87
CA SER A 150 -13.37 -4.06 5.71
C SER A 150 -14.08 -3.79 7.03
N LEU A 151 -13.73 -2.69 7.70
CA LEU A 151 -14.40 -2.25 8.91
C LEU A 151 -15.88 -1.93 8.65
N ALA A 152 -16.17 -1.24 7.55
CA ALA A 152 -17.54 -0.90 7.15
C ALA A 152 -18.39 -2.15 6.89
N ARG A 153 -17.85 -3.15 6.17
CA ARG A 153 -18.50 -4.46 5.96
C ARG A 153 -18.78 -5.18 7.28
N ARG A 154 -17.81 -5.20 8.20
CA ARG A 154 -17.98 -5.83 9.53
C ARG A 154 -19.05 -5.12 10.36
N ARG A 155 -19.09 -3.79 10.33
CA ARG A 155 -20.13 -2.99 11.00
C ARG A 155 -21.53 -3.25 10.45
N ALA A 156 -21.66 -3.36 9.12
CA ALA A 156 -22.94 -3.65 8.48
C ALA A 156 -23.54 -5.01 8.87
N SER A 157 -22.71 -5.94 9.36
CA SER A 157 -23.14 -7.27 9.82
C SER A 157 -23.21 -7.38 11.35
N ALA A 158 -22.85 -6.33 12.08
CA ALA A 158 -22.80 -6.33 13.54
C ALA A 158 -24.09 -5.76 14.15
N PRO A 159 -24.46 -6.17 15.38
CA PRO A 159 -25.53 -5.51 16.12
C PRO A 159 -25.24 -4.01 16.31
N PRO A 160 -26.23 -3.10 16.15
CA PRO A 160 -26.02 -1.66 16.32
C PRO A 160 -25.47 -1.26 17.69
N THR A 161 -25.72 -2.07 18.73
CA THR A 161 -25.24 -1.86 20.10
C THR A 161 -23.78 -2.27 20.30
N ARG A 162 -23.13 -2.91 19.32
CA ARG A 162 -21.76 -3.43 19.43
C ARG A 162 -21.02 -3.34 18.09
N LEU A 163 -20.87 -2.12 17.59
CA LEU A 163 -20.11 -1.88 16.37
C LEU A 163 -18.60 -2.14 16.58
N PRO A 164 -17.95 -2.89 15.68
CA PRO A 164 -16.50 -3.07 15.71
C PRO A 164 -15.73 -1.75 15.73
N SER A 165 -14.67 -1.68 16.54
CA SER A 165 -13.73 -0.55 16.64
C SER A 165 -12.76 -0.53 15.47
N VAL A 166 -12.24 0.66 15.14
CA VAL A 166 -11.16 0.85 14.15
C VAL A 166 -9.86 0.11 14.54
N GLU A 167 -9.69 -0.23 15.82
CA GLU A 167 -8.57 -1.04 16.32
C GLU A 167 -8.35 -2.33 15.51
N ILE A 168 -9.41 -2.94 14.97
CA ILE A 168 -9.31 -4.17 14.18
C ILE A 168 -8.56 -4.01 12.86
N ILE A 169 -8.40 -2.77 12.35
CA ILE A 169 -7.61 -2.50 11.14
C ILE A 169 -6.12 -2.47 11.49
N PHE A 170 -5.79 -1.88 12.64
CA PHE A 170 -4.43 -1.54 13.04
C PHE A 170 -3.75 -2.64 13.86
N ASN A 171 -4.50 -3.37 14.70
CA ASN A 171 -3.93 -4.31 15.68
C ASN A 171 -4.39 -5.76 15.47
N ASN A 172 -5.03 -6.07 14.34
CA ASN A 172 -5.43 -7.44 14.06
C ASN A 172 -4.37 -8.14 13.19
N SER A 173 -3.66 -9.10 13.78
CA SER A 173 -2.68 -9.95 13.09
C SER A 173 -3.28 -10.84 12.00
N THR A 174 -4.62 -10.93 11.91
CA THR A 174 -5.34 -11.64 10.84
C THR A 174 -5.99 -10.70 9.82
N SER A 175 -5.66 -9.40 9.83
CA SER A 175 -6.15 -8.45 8.84
C SER A 175 -5.40 -8.65 7.52
N ASP A 176 -6.12 -8.90 6.43
CA ASP A 176 -5.56 -9.04 5.05
C ASP A 176 -4.82 -7.77 4.56
N TYR A 177 -4.82 -6.70 5.34
CA TYR A 177 -4.25 -5.39 4.99
C TYR A 177 -2.94 -5.08 5.68
N GLY A 178 -2.50 -5.89 6.66
CA GLY A 178 -1.16 -5.79 7.26
C GLY A 178 -0.73 -4.39 7.72
N VAL A 179 -1.67 -3.49 8.04
CA VAL A 179 -1.45 -2.03 7.98
C VAL A 179 -0.23 -1.56 8.77
N MET A 180 0.06 -2.16 9.93
CA MET A 180 1.23 -1.77 10.73
C MET A 180 2.55 -2.34 10.21
N ASP A 181 2.53 -3.51 9.60
CA ASP A 181 3.72 -4.07 8.97
C ASP A 181 4.03 -3.35 7.66
N ASN A 182 2.98 -3.04 6.89
CA ASN A 182 3.07 -2.36 5.61
C ASN A 182 3.45 -0.88 5.73
N LEU A 183 3.02 -0.18 6.79
CA LEU A 183 3.17 1.27 6.87
C LEU A 183 4.63 1.76 6.86
N GLU A 184 5.57 1.02 7.46
CA GLU A 184 7.00 1.34 7.34
C GLU A 184 7.51 1.11 5.90
N GLY A 185 6.94 0.12 5.21
CA GLY A 185 7.15 -0.12 3.78
C GLY A 185 6.57 0.99 2.89
N ASP A 186 5.37 1.50 3.19
CA ASP A 186 4.75 2.64 2.51
C ASP A 186 5.62 3.89 2.61
N VAL A 187 6.06 4.18 3.84
CA VAL A 187 6.97 5.29 4.14
C VAL A 187 8.29 5.11 3.38
N GLY A 188 8.88 3.91 3.40
CA GLY A 188 10.05 3.58 2.61
C GLY A 188 9.83 3.74 1.12
N GLY A 189 8.65 3.37 0.63
CA GLY A 189 8.19 3.52 -0.75
C GLY A 189 8.20 4.97 -1.23
N TYR A 190 8.02 5.96 -0.34
CA TYR A 190 8.14 7.40 -0.62
C TYR A 190 9.55 7.95 -0.47
N LEU A 191 10.39 7.35 0.38
CA LEU A 191 11.62 7.97 0.88
C LEU A 191 12.91 7.35 0.38
N ILE A 192 12.94 6.05 0.11
CA ILE A 192 14.13 5.38 -0.40
C ILE A 192 14.44 5.96 -1.79
N ALA A 193 15.70 6.33 -2.04
CA ALA A 193 16.12 6.98 -3.29
C ALA A 193 15.34 8.27 -3.64
N CYS A 194 14.63 8.95 -2.73
CA CYS A 194 13.84 10.14 -3.09
C CYS A 194 14.65 11.44 -3.26
N GLY A 195 15.97 11.39 -2.99
CA GLY A 195 16.79 12.58 -2.85
C GLY A 195 16.21 13.53 -1.81
N THR A 196 15.90 14.76 -2.23
CA THR A 196 15.30 15.80 -1.37
C THR A 196 13.78 15.88 -1.47
N SER A 197 13.14 15.12 -2.36
CA SER A 197 11.69 15.22 -2.65
C SER A 197 10.96 13.92 -2.29
N PRO A 198 10.44 13.79 -1.05
CA PRO A 198 9.59 12.66 -0.66
C PRO A 198 8.46 12.41 -1.66
N GLY A 199 8.29 11.17 -2.12
CA GLY A 199 7.30 10.83 -3.13
C GLY A 199 7.69 11.20 -4.58
N GLY A 200 8.79 11.93 -4.78
CA GLY A 200 9.33 12.27 -6.10
C GLY A 200 10.05 11.12 -6.80
N ALA A 201 10.46 11.35 -8.04
CA ALA A 201 11.15 10.34 -8.86
C ALA A 201 12.38 9.75 -8.14
N PRO A 202 12.63 8.43 -8.21
CA PRO A 202 13.79 7.83 -7.58
C PRO A 202 15.09 8.29 -8.24
N ILE A 203 16.11 8.53 -7.41
CA ILE A 203 17.45 8.98 -7.80
C ILE A 203 18.46 7.97 -7.26
N PHE A 204 19.13 7.27 -8.16
CA PHE A 204 20.24 6.37 -7.85
C PHE A 204 21.56 7.03 -8.24
N LEU A 205 22.54 7.04 -7.33
CA LEU A 205 23.88 7.53 -7.65
C LEU A 205 24.58 6.57 -8.62
N GLY A 206 25.54 7.08 -9.40
CA GLY A 206 26.26 6.28 -10.39
C GLY A 206 26.85 5.00 -9.81
N GLY A 207 26.51 3.86 -10.40
CA GLY A 207 26.94 2.53 -9.95
C GLY A 207 26.21 1.95 -8.74
N LYS A 208 25.28 2.70 -8.12
CA LYS A 208 24.45 2.22 -7.00
C LYS A 208 23.13 1.60 -7.47
N GLY A 209 22.63 0.64 -6.70
CA GLY A 209 21.35 -0.04 -6.91
C GLY A 209 20.32 0.19 -5.82
N ILE A 210 19.27 -0.62 -5.84
CA ILE A 210 18.19 -0.64 -4.84
C ILE A 210 18.75 -1.03 -3.47
N ALA A 211 19.62 -2.03 -3.40
CA ALA A 211 20.24 -2.48 -2.15
C ALA A 211 21.03 -1.36 -1.46
N ASP A 212 21.71 -0.51 -2.23
CA ASP A 212 22.47 0.61 -1.66
C ASP A 212 21.55 1.72 -1.18
N ALA A 213 20.49 2.05 -1.93
CA ALA A 213 19.48 3.01 -1.49
C ALA A 213 18.75 2.53 -0.22
N LEU A 214 18.48 1.22 -0.12
CA LEU A 214 17.90 0.61 1.06
C LEU A 214 18.88 0.66 2.25
N SER A 215 20.16 0.37 2.01
CA SER A 215 21.22 0.47 3.04
C SER A 215 21.40 1.90 3.56
N ASP A 216 21.27 2.91 2.69
CA ASP A 216 21.38 4.33 3.06
C ASP A 216 20.16 4.80 3.89
N TYR A 217 18.99 4.19 3.69
CA TYR A 217 17.75 4.50 4.41
C TYR A 217 17.63 3.76 5.76
N LEU A 218 17.94 2.47 5.77
CA LEU A 218 17.80 1.63 6.96
C LEU A 218 18.84 2.02 8.02
N PRO A 219 18.51 1.85 9.32
CA PRO A 219 19.37 2.24 10.43
C PRO A 219 20.49 1.23 10.68
N LEU A 220 21.31 0.96 9.66
CA LEU A 220 22.42 0.01 9.67
C LEU A 220 23.69 0.63 10.25
N THR A 221 24.09 1.78 9.69
CA THR A 221 25.30 2.53 10.07
C THR A 221 24.98 3.94 10.56
N SER A 222 23.83 4.49 10.18
CA SER A 222 23.33 5.80 10.58
C SER A 222 21.83 5.75 10.77
N THR A 223 21.30 6.52 11.73
CA THR A 223 19.85 6.62 11.95
C THR A 223 19.23 7.85 11.28
N SER A 224 19.99 8.68 10.55
CA SER A 224 19.51 10.01 10.12
C SER A 224 18.28 9.98 9.20
N GLN A 225 18.27 9.08 8.22
CA GLN A 225 17.11 8.88 7.33
C GLN A 225 15.94 8.28 8.12
N TRP A 226 16.20 7.21 8.88
CA TRP A 226 15.21 6.54 9.70
C TRP A 226 14.54 7.47 10.71
N SER A 227 15.30 8.31 11.43
CA SER A 227 14.78 9.19 12.48
C SER A 227 13.94 10.35 11.95
N THR A 228 14.00 10.63 10.64
CA THR A 228 13.19 11.69 10.01
C THR A 228 12.10 11.13 9.10
N ARG A 229 11.95 9.81 9.00
CA ARG A 229 11.06 9.17 8.04
C ARG A 229 9.59 9.58 8.20
N ALA A 230 9.07 9.58 9.43
CA ALA A 230 7.69 9.93 9.71
C ALA A 230 7.39 11.40 9.38
N SER A 231 8.32 12.32 9.66
CA SER A 231 8.12 13.74 9.37
C SER A 231 8.19 14.02 7.88
N ARG A 232 9.16 13.44 7.17
CA ARG A 232 9.29 13.57 5.72
C ARG A 232 8.09 12.99 4.98
N PHE A 233 7.61 11.83 5.40
CA PHE A 233 6.42 11.23 4.82
C PHE A 233 5.16 12.05 5.12
N ALA A 234 4.97 12.51 6.36
CA ALA A 234 3.85 13.38 6.71
C ALA A 234 3.86 14.68 5.87
N THR A 235 5.03 15.27 5.63
CA THR A 235 5.17 16.44 4.74
C THR A 235 4.81 16.10 3.29
N ALA A 236 5.14 14.90 2.80
CA ALA A 236 4.70 14.44 1.47
C ALA A 236 3.17 14.37 1.35
N LEU A 237 2.47 14.09 2.47
CA LEU A 237 1.01 14.11 2.57
C LEU A 237 0.43 15.53 2.79
N GLY A 238 1.26 16.57 2.83
CA GLY A 238 0.85 17.96 3.05
C GLY A 238 0.87 18.43 4.51
N ALA A 239 1.39 17.63 5.44
CA ALA A 239 1.46 17.99 6.86
C ALA A 239 2.50 19.08 7.14
N LYS A 240 2.13 20.01 8.03
CA LYS A 240 3.07 20.91 8.71
C LYS A 240 3.55 20.22 9.98
N VAL A 241 4.86 20.05 10.11
CA VAL A 241 5.49 19.25 11.16
C VAL A 241 6.36 20.11 12.07
N SER A 242 6.46 19.71 13.35
CA SER A 242 7.42 20.20 14.34
C SER A 242 8.06 19.00 15.04
N THR A 243 9.00 19.26 15.95
CA THR A 243 9.56 18.22 16.84
C THR A 243 8.51 17.60 17.77
N ALA A 244 7.38 18.27 18.00
CA ALA A 244 6.28 17.76 18.83
C ALA A 244 5.25 16.94 18.04
N GLY A 245 5.40 16.82 16.71
CA GLY A 245 4.45 16.12 15.84
C GLY A 245 3.86 17.00 14.75
N ILE A 246 2.71 16.58 14.21
CA ILE A 246 1.96 17.30 13.18
C ILE A 246 1.19 18.46 13.83
N ILE A 247 1.33 19.67 13.29
CA ILE A 247 0.70 20.90 13.81
C ILE A 247 -0.74 21.05 13.29
N ASN A 248 -0.99 20.67 12.03
CA ASN A 248 -2.27 20.85 11.35
C ASN A 248 -3.08 19.53 11.25
N ILE A 249 -3.15 18.76 12.34
CA ILE A 249 -3.77 17.42 12.37
C ILE A 249 -5.17 17.43 11.74
N THR A 250 -6.06 18.33 12.17
CA THR A 250 -7.43 18.39 11.65
C THR A 250 -7.48 18.56 10.14
N THR A 251 -6.66 19.45 9.58
CA THR A 251 -6.57 19.68 8.13
C THR A 251 -6.15 18.41 7.40
N ILE A 252 -5.15 17.69 7.91
CA ILE A 252 -4.69 16.45 7.27
C ILE A 252 -5.76 15.35 7.38
N VAL A 253 -6.42 15.21 8.52
CA VAL A 253 -7.53 14.26 8.66
C VAL A 253 -8.66 14.60 7.68
N ASP A 254 -9.04 15.88 7.55
CA ASP A 254 -10.04 16.36 6.58
C ASP A 254 -9.63 16.06 5.13
N GLN A 255 -8.35 16.21 4.79
CA GLN A 255 -7.82 15.92 3.45
C GLN A 255 -7.79 14.42 3.12
N LEU A 256 -7.39 13.58 4.09
CA LEU A 256 -7.25 12.13 3.86
C LEU A 256 -8.58 11.37 3.94
N THR A 257 -9.56 11.87 4.71
CA THR A 257 -10.88 11.24 4.85
C THR A 257 -11.59 10.96 3.51
N PRO A 258 -11.76 11.94 2.58
CA PRO A 258 -12.40 11.68 1.30
C PRO A 258 -11.60 10.70 0.43
N LYS A 259 -10.25 10.77 0.45
CA LYS A 259 -9.40 9.81 -0.27
C LYS A 259 -9.67 8.38 0.15
N LEU A 260 -9.64 8.12 1.47
CA LEU A 260 -9.90 6.82 2.05
C LEU A 260 -11.33 6.33 1.76
N TYR A 261 -12.31 7.22 1.81
CA TYR A 261 -13.70 6.89 1.47
C TYR A 261 -13.84 6.47 0.00
N ASP A 262 -13.29 7.26 -0.93
CA ASP A 262 -13.38 6.99 -2.36
C ASP A 262 -12.69 5.67 -2.71
N PHE A 263 -11.49 5.42 -2.17
CA PHE A 263 -10.81 4.15 -2.38
C PHE A 263 -11.59 2.97 -1.74
N ALA A 264 -12.15 3.13 -0.54
CA ALA A 264 -12.94 2.07 0.10
C ALA A 264 -14.17 1.67 -0.72
N VAL A 265 -14.86 2.66 -1.29
CA VAL A 265 -15.98 2.48 -2.20
C VAL A 265 -15.54 1.77 -3.47
N TRP A 266 -14.48 2.25 -4.10
CA TRP A 266 -13.90 1.66 -5.31
C TRP A 266 -13.50 0.20 -5.09
N TYR A 267 -12.77 -0.06 -4.01
CA TYR A 267 -12.31 -1.38 -3.63
C TYR A 267 -13.48 -2.34 -3.39
N ALA A 268 -14.49 -1.93 -2.62
CA ALA A 268 -15.67 -2.76 -2.38
C ALA A 268 -16.44 -3.06 -3.69
N ALA A 269 -16.61 -2.05 -4.53
CA ALA A 269 -17.33 -2.18 -5.79
C ALA A 269 -16.62 -3.08 -6.80
N THR A 270 -15.29 -2.98 -6.91
CA THR A 270 -14.51 -3.72 -7.93
C THR A 270 -14.05 -5.09 -7.48
N ARG A 271 -13.81 -5.28 -6.18
CA ARG A 271 -13.32 -6.55 -5.65
C ARG A 271 -14.43 -7.42 -5.09
N TRP A 272 -15.22 -6.90 -4.15
CA TRP A 272 -16.13 -7.73 -3.36
C TRP A 272 -17.48 -7.96 -4.01
N VAL A 273 -17.97 -6.99 -4.77
CA VAL A 273 -19.21 -7.19 -5.53
C VAL A 273 -19.01 -8.29 -6.59
N PRO A 274 -17.97 -8.26 -7.45
CA PRO A 274 -17.79 -9.29 -8.47
C PRO A 274 -17.40 -10.66 -7.91
N SER A 275 -16.75 -10.72 -6.75
CA SER A 275 -16.44 -11.98 -6.06
C SER A 275 -17.63 -12.55 -5.27
N GLY A 276 -18.75 -11.84 -5.18
CA GLY A 276 -19.94 -12.24 -4.43
C GLY A 276 -19.84 -12.03 -2.91
N GLU A 277 -18.75 -11.44 -2.43
CA GLU A 277 -18.52 -11.15 -1.01
C GLU A 277 -19.37 -9.99 -0.47
N LEU A 278 -19.93 -9.14 -1.35
CA LEU A 278 -20.76 -8.01 -0.98
C LEU A 278 -21.84 -7.77 -2.05
N LEU A 279 -23.06 -8.22 -1.82
CA LEU A 279 -24.16 -8.14 -2.80
C LEU A 279 -25.41 -7.45 -2.24
N GLY A 280 -26.19 -6.83 -3.12
CA GLY A 280 -27.49 -6.23 -2.80
C GLY A 280 -27.44 -5.28 -1.60
N ASN A 281 -28.41 -5.43 -0.69
CA ASN A 281 -28.52 -4.57 0.49
C ASN A 281 -27.29 -4.59 1.41
N ALA A 282 -26.48 -5.66 1.39
CA ALA A 282 -25.25 -5.72 2.18
C ALA A 282 -24.24 -4.66 1.72
N ALA A 283 -24.13 -4.41 0.41
CA ALA A 283 -23.27 -3.37 -0.15
C ALA A 283 -23.70 -1.97 0.29
N VAL A 284 -25.00 -1.69 0.21
CA VAL A 284 -25.58 -0.41 0.64
C VAL A 284 -25.41 -0.20 2.14
N ASN A 285 -25.60 -1.25 2.95
CA ASN A 285 -25.43 -1.17 4.40
C ASN A 285 -23.96 -0.97 4.80
N ALA A 286 -23.00 -1.62 4.12
CA ALA A 286 -21.57 -1.34 4.31
C ALA A 286 -21.24 0.11 3.96
N CYS A 287 -21.73 0.61 2.83
CA CYS A 287 -21.52 1.98 2.37
C CYS A 287 -21.91 3.03 3.43
N LYS A 288 -23.02 2.82 4.15
CA LYS A 288 -23.49 3.71 5.24
C LYS A 288 -22.49 3.88 6.38
N HIS A 289 -21.54 2.96 6.55
CA HIS A 289 -20.49 3.04 7.57
C HIS A 289 -19.15 3.57 7.04
N MET A 290 -18.95 3.65 5.72
CA MET A 290 -17.64 3.94 5.13
C MET A 290 -17.12 5.34 5.46
N LYS A 291 -17.97 6.37 5.46
CA LYS A 291 -17.54 7.75 5.73
C LYS A 291 -17.04 7.94 7.17
N GLY A 292 -17.78 7.39 8.15
CA GLY A 292 -17.37 7.40 9.55
C GLY A 292 -16.09 6.57 9.78
N ALA A 293 -16.02 5.38 9.19
CA ALA A 293 -14.82 4.54 9.23
C ALA A 293 -13.59 5.25 8.60
N ALA A 294 -13.76 5.94 7.47
CA ALA A 294 -12.68 6.69 6.82
C ALA A 294 -12.14 7.80 7.73
N ARG A 295 -13.02 8.54 8.40
CA ARG A 295 -12.64 9.59 9.37
C ARG A 295 -11.84 9.01 10.54
N GLU A 296 -12.31 7.91 11.10
CA GLU A 296 -11.64 7.21 12.21
C GLU A 296 -10.25 6.70 11.80
N VAL A 297 -10.14 6.06 10.63
CA VAL A 297 -8.87 5.56 10.09
C VAL A 297 -7.90 6.70 9.83
N ALA A 298 -8.34 7.78 9.17
CA ALA A 298 -7.53 8.97 8.96
C ALA A 298 -7.02 9.56 10.29
N THR A 299 -7.88 9.63 11.30
CA THR A 299 -7.53 10.16 12.63
C THR A 299 -6.45 9.30 13.28
N VAL A 300 -6.62 7.98 13.29
CA VAL A 300 -5.62 7.05 13.87
C VAL A 300 -4.30 7.13 13.10
N PHE A 301 -4.35 7.15 11.77
CA PHE A 301 -3.17 7.22 10.92
C PHE A 301 -2.36 8.51 11.16
N VAL A 302 -3.01 9.68 11.11
CA VAL A 302 -2.35 10.98 11.33
C VAL A 302 -1.79 11.09 12.76
N ASN A 303 -2.53 10.60 13.76
CA ASN A 303 -2.04 10.58 15.14
C ASN A 303 -0.84 9.64 15.30
N THR A 304 -0.81 8.52 14.57
CA THR A 304 0.30 7.57 14.59
C THR A 304 1.57 8.20 14.01
N LEU A 305 1.46 8.90 12.88
CA LEU A 305 2.56 9.67 12.31
C LEU A 305 3.01 10.79 13.26
N SER A 306 2.07 11.53 13.84
CA SER A 306 2.37 12.62 14.78
C SER A 306 3.15 12.13 16.01
N LYS A 307 2.72 11.02 16.62
CA LYS A 307 3.44 10.36 17.74
C LYS A 307 4.85 9.92 17.32
N SER A 308 4.98 9.33 16.13
CA SER A 308 6.28 8.85 15.61
C SER A 308 7.24 10.00 15.32
N ILE A 309 6.73 11.16 14.90
CA ILE A 309 7.53 12.38 14.73
C ILE A 309 8.03 12.89 16.10
N ALA A 310 7.19 12.85 17.12
CA ALA A 310 7.58 13.22 18.49
C ALA A 310 8.50 12.18 19.16
N SER A 311 8.61 10.97 18.62
CA SER A 311 9.40 9.86 19.15
C SER A 311 10.06 9.06 18.03
N PRO A 312 11.07 9.63 17.35
CA PRO A 312 11.58 9.14 16.06
C PRO A 312 12.29 7.77 16.10
N SER A 313 12.67 7.31 17.30
CA SER A 313 13.27 6.00 17.52
C SER A 313 12.27 4.85 17.52
N LEU A 314 10.98 5.13 17.73
CA LEU A 314 9.92 4.12 17.78
C LEU A 314 9.46 3.73 16.36
N PRO A 315 8.96 2.49 16.17
CA PRO A 315 8.28 2.12 14.93
C PRO A 315 7.00 2.94 14.75
N ILE A 316 6.57 3.11 13.51
CA ILE A 316 5.30 3.77 13.19
C ILE A 316 4.16 2.81 13.50
N GLN A 317 3.68 2.84 14.74
CA GLN A 317 2.68 1.92 15.25
C GLN A 317 1.52 2.63 15.94
N ALA A 318 0.30 2.27 15.55
CA ALA A 318 -0.92 2.79 16.14
C ALA A 318 -1.09 2.26 17.57
N SER A 319 -1.51 3.15 18.46
CA SER A 319 -1.72 2.85 19.87
C SER A 319 -2.94 3.58 20.40
N ARG A 320 -3.55 3.01 21.45
CA ARG A 320 -4.68 3.59 22.16
C ARG A 320 -4.42 5.05 22.60
N PRO A 321 -5.48 5.85 22.82
CA PRO A 321 -6.89 5.52 22.61
C PRO A 321 -7.29 5.55 21.12
N PHE A 322 -8.19 4.64 20.73
CA PHE A 322 -8.85 4.65 19.42
C PHE A 322 -10.17 5.42 19.51
N PRO A 323 -10.59 6.13 18.44
CA PRO A 323 -11.88 6.79 18.41
C PRO A 323 -13.03 5.77 18.56
N ALA A 324 -14.11 6.19 19.20
CA ALA A 324 -15.32 5.38 19.28
C ALA A 324 -15.92 5.18 17.87
N PRO A 325 -16.61 4.05 17.61
CA PRO A 325 -17.31 3.84 16.35
C PRO A 325 -18.30 4.97 16.07
N THR A 326 -18.15 5.59 14.90
CA THR A 326 -19.09 6.58 14.39
C THR A 326 -20.44 5.90 14.12
N ALA A 327 -21.53 6.60 14.44
CA ALA A 327 -22.88 6.16 14.12
C ALA A 327 -23.06 5.91 12.61
N VAL A 328 -24.01 5.04 12.27
CA VAL A 328 -24.38 4.76 10.88
C VAL A 328 -24.85 6.04 10.18
N GLY A 329 -24.39 6.27 8.95
CA GLY A 329 -24.78 7.42 8.12
C GLY A 329 -25.59 7.02 6.89
N SER A 330 -25.53 7.87 5.87
CA SER A 330 -26.04 7.59 4.52
C SER A 330 -25.00 6.90 3.65
N CYS A 331 -25.47 6.19 2.61
CA CYS A 331 -24.59 5.78 1.53
C CYS A 331 -24.55 6.88 0.47
N ASP A 332 -23.41 7.53 0.30
CA ASP A 332 -23.24 8.64 -0.65
C ASP A 332 -22.70 8.15 -2.01
N SER A 333 -22.31 6.87 -2.13
CA SER A 333 -21.72 6.31 -3.36
C SER A 333 -22.77 5.85 -4.36
N ASN A 334 -22.79 6.46 -5.55
CA ASN A 334 -23.58 5.97 -6.69
C ASN A 334 -22.97 4.69 -7.29
N LEU A 335 -21.63 4.58 -7.30
CA LEU A 335 -20.92 3.40 -7.81
C LEU A 335 -21.33 2.14 -7.05
N LEU A 336 -21.23 2.15 -5.73
CA LEU A 336 -21.50 0.96 -4.92
C LEU A 336 -23.00 0.63 -4.89
N LYS A 337 -23.87 1.64 -4.96
CA LYS A 337 -25.32 1.42 -5.17
C LYS A 337 -25.58 0.72 -6.50
N ALA A 338 -25.02 1.21 -7.60
CA ALA A 338 -25.21 0.61 -8.92
C ALA A 338 -24.65 -0.83 -8.98
N ALA A 339 -23.43 -1.02 -8.46
CA ALA A 339 -22.79 -2.33 -8.35
C ALA A 339 -23.64 -3.34 -7.56
N SER A 340 -24.32 -2.89 -6.51
CA SER A 340 -25.16 -3.74 -5.68
C SER A 340 -26.41 -4.29 -6.39
N VAL A 341 -26.87 -3.60 -7.44
CA VAL A 341 -28.06 -3.97 -8.23
C VAL A 341 -27.66 -4.77 -9.46
N ASP A 342 -26.58 -4.37 -10.12
CA ASP A 342 -26.08 -5.04 -11.32
C ASP A 342 -24.55 -5.02 -11.39
N VAL A 343 -23.97 -6.21 -11.20
CA VAL A 343 -22.52 -6.45 -11.26
C VAL A 343 -21.96 -6.19 -12.66
N SER A 344 -22.78 -6.22 -13.72
CA SER A 344 -22.35 -5.95 -15.09
C SER A 344 -21.82 -4.52 -15.26
N ASN A 345 -22.35 -3.56 -14.49
CA ASN A 345 -21.88 -2.17 -14.49
C ASN A 345 -20.44 -2.05 -13.96
N VAL A 346 -20.09 -2.85 -12.94
CA VAL A 346 -18.72 -2.92 -12.43
C VAL A 346 -17.79 -3.54 -13.47
N ARG A 347 -18.23 -4.61 -14.14
CA ARG A 347 -17.44 -5.25 -15.20
C ARG A 347 -17.18 -4.30 -16.35
N LYS A 348 -18.20 -3.57 -16.80
CA LYS A 348 -18.05 -2.53 -17.82
C LYS A 348 -17.06 -1.45 -17.38
N GLN A 349 -17.13 -1.00 -16.13
CA GLN A 349 -16.20 0.01 -15.63
C GLN A 349 -14.77 -0.52 -15.49
N LEU A 350 -14.58 -1.80 -15.12
CA LEU A 350 -13.28 -2.47 -15.15
C LEU A 350 -12.73 -2.59 -16.58
N ASP A 351 -13.60 -2.89 -17.55
CA ASP A 351 -13.23 -2.98 -18.97
C ASP A 351 -12.91 -1.61 -19.58
N ASP A 352 -13.69 -0.59 -19.27
CA ASP A 352 -13.45 0.80 -19.68
C ASP A 352 -12.15 1.30 -19.06
N TRP A 353 -11.90 0.99 -17.79
CA TRP A 353 -10.63 1.30 -17.14
C TRP A 353 -9.46 0.55 -17.78
N ARG A 354 -9.64 -0.71 -18.17
CA ARG A 354 -8.62 -1.46 -18.93
C ARG A 354 -8.31 -0.81 -20.27
N LYS A 355 -9.30 -0.24 -20.96
CA LYS A 355 -9.09 0.49 -22.22
C LYS A 355 -8.44 1.84 -21.99
N GLU A 356 -8.94 2.61 -21.02
CA GLU A 356 -8.39 3.91 -20.65
C GLU A 356 -6.93 3.74 -20.23
N LEU A 357 -6.62 2.86 -19.29
CA LEU A 357 -5.24 2.59 -18.89
C LEU A 357 -4.38 2.03 -20.01
N GLY A 358 -4.92 1.12 -20.83
CA GLY A 358 -4.20 0.62 -22.02
C GLY A 358 -3.81 1.75 -22.97
N SER A 359 -4.64 2.79 -23.10
CA SER A 359 -4.32 4.02 -23.85
C SER A 359 -3.41 4.99 -23.09
N LEU A 360 -3.28 4.87 -21.76
CA LEU A 360 -2.37 5.67 -20.94
C LEU A 360 -0.92 5.16 -20.97
N PHE A 361 -0.67 3.97 -21.55
CA PHE A 361 0.62 3.27 -21.64
C PHE A 361 1.10 3.02 -23.08
N GLN A 362 0.39 3.55 -24.07
CA GLN A 362 0.89 3.84 -25.41
C GLN A 362 1.37 5.29 -25.43
#